data_AF-A0A819CNS1-F1
#
_entry.id   AF-A0A819CNS1-F1
#
_cell.length_a   1.000
_cell.length_b   1.000
_cell.length_c   1.000
_cell.angle_alpha   90.00
_cell.angle_beta   90.00
_cell.angle_gamma   90.00
#
_symmetry.space_group_name_H-M   'P 1'
#
loop_
_entity.id
_entity.type
_entity.pdbx_description
1 polymer ?
#
loop_
_entity_poly.entity_id
_entity_poly.type
_entity_poly.pdbx_seq_one_letter_code
_entity_poly.pdbx_strand_id
1 'polypeptide(L)'
;MGPKPISAIGYRARTLDDKRRDFRLFIANPSDPVKPMANPVLWFTTPLVIESQTNTTIIYSLTIENPLDGWEGFFIQVNFPGPDGSVLELTSETQVIPDTYPTGDCHNEGCAGTLV
;
A
#
# COMPACT_ATOMS: atom_id res chain seq x y z
N MET A 1 -26.46 11.33 -13.36
CA MET A 1 -25.06 10.91 -13.64
C MET A 1 -24.23 11.27 -12.42
N GLY A 2 -23.43 10.34 -11.89
CA GLY A 2 -22.54 10.63 -10.76
C GLY A 2 -21.42 11.60 -11.14
N PRO A 3 -20.76 12.23 -10.16
CA PRO A 3 -19.63 13.11 -10.42
C PRO A 3 -18.46 12.33 -11.03
N LYS A 4 -17.82 12.90 -12.04
CA LYS A 4 -16.56 12.37 -12.58
C LYS A 4 -15.43 12.60 -11.55
N PRO A 5 -14.44 11.70 -11.46
CA PRO A 5 -13.29 11.93 -10.59
C PRO A 5 -12.49 13.16 -11.05
N ILE A 6 -11.96 13.90 -10.09
CA ILE A 6 -10.98 14.99 -10.29
C ILE A 6 -9.63 14.38 -10.69
N SER A 7 -9.25 13.29 -10.01
CA SER A 7 -8.00 12.58 -10.27
C SER A 7 -8.11 11.12 -9.84
N ALA A 8 -7.31 10.26 -10.48
CA ALA A 8 -7.03 8.90 -10.03
C ALA A 8 -5.51 8.69 -10.11
N ILE A 9 -4.90 8.26 -9.00
CA ILE A 9 -3.45 8.13 -8.83
C ILE A 9 -3.14 6.78 -8.21
N GLY A 10 -2.14 6.06 -8.75
CA GLY A 10 -1.60 4.87 -8.10
C GLY A 10 -0.51 5.25 -7.11
N TYR A 11 -0.41 4.51 -6.01
CA TYR A 11 0.66 4.63 -5.04
C TYR A 11 1.34 3.28 -4.87
N ARG A 12 2.67 3.29 -4.72
CA ARG A 12 3.48 2.09 -4.44
C ARG A 12 4.59 2.38 -3.44
N ALA A 13 4.93 1.41 -2.61
CA ALA A 13 6.04 1.45 -1.69
C ALA A 13 6.74 0.10 -1.64
N ARG A 14 8.06 0.09 -1.46
CA ARG A 14 8.86 -1.13 -1.34
C ARG A 14 9.45 -1.23 0.06
N THR A 15 9.44 -2.43 0.63
CA THR A 15 10.11 -2.69 1.91
C THR A 15 11.62 -2.51 1.78
N LEU A 16 12.30 -2.29 2.90
CA LEU A 16 13.75 -2.07 2.93
C LEU A 16 14.55 -3.38 2.88
N ASP A 17 13.92 -4.49 3.29
CA ASP A 17 14.48 -5.83 3.28
C ASP A 17 13.39 -6.90 3.06
N ASP A 18 13.81 -8.16 3.08
CA ASP A 18 13.02 -9.38 2.96
C ASP A 18 12.71 -10.03 4.33
N LYS A 19 12.96 -9.30 5.43
CA LYS A 19 12.74 -9.82 6.79
C LYS A 19 11.39 -9.40 7.35
N ARG A 20 10.86 -8.25 6.89
CA ARG A 20 9.59 -7.71 7.37
C ARG A 20 8.73 -7.19 6.23
N ARG A 21 7.54 -7.79 6.09
CA ARG A 21 6.42 -7.26 5.26
C ARG A 21 5.73 -6.12 6.01
N ASP A 22 6.45 -5.01 6.24
CA ASP A 22 5.98 -3.86 7.03
C ASP A 22 6.16 -2.53 6.27
N PHE A 23 5.06 -1.80 6.10
CA PHE A 23 4.99 -0.54 5.35
C PHE A 23 4.74 0.68 6.25
N ARG A 24 4.79 0.50 7.58
CA ARG A 24 4.58 1.60 8.54
C ARG A 24 5.83 2.46 8.62
N LEU A 25 5.64 3.79 8.71
CA LEU A 25 6.74 4.77 8.82
C LEU A 25 7.51 4.66 10.14
N PHE A 26 6.85 4.21 11.21
CA PHE A 26 7.46 4.03 12.52
C PHE A 26 7.28 2.59 12.97
N ILE A 27 8.37 2.01 13.45
CA ILE A 27 8.43 0.67 14.07
C ILE A 27 9.05 0.82 15.45
N ALA A 28 8.91 -0.20 16.30
CA ALA A 28 9.65 -0.20 17.55
C ALA A 28 11.15 -0.40 17.30
N ASN A 29 11.98 0.25 18.14
CA ASN A 29 13.42 0.08 18.10
C ASN A 29 13.79 -1.34 18.59
N PRO A 30 14.50 -2.17 17.80
CA PRO A 30 14.89 -3.51 18.21
C PRO A 30 15.75 -3.59 19.48
N SER A 31 16.45 -2.50 19.81
CA SER A 31 17.27 -2.39 21.03
C SER A 31 16.51 -1.80 22.22
N ASP A 32 15.38 -1.12 22.00
CA ASP A 32 14.54 -0.52 23.04
C ASP A 32 13.08 -0.40 22.55
N PRO A 33 12.26 -1.46 22.68
CA PRO A 33 10.93 -1.54 22.06
C PRO A 33 9.94 -0.45 22.49
N VAL A 34 10.20 0.27 23.59
CA VAL A 34 9.36 1.38 24.06
C VAL A 34 9.57 2.65 23.22
N LYS A 35 10.66 2.71 22.44
CA LYS A 35 10.99 3.86 21.60
C LYS A 35 10.67 3.60 20.14
N PRO A 36 10.03 4.55 19.43
CA PRO A 36 9.85 4.46 17.99
C PRO A 36 11.19 4.66 17.27
N MET A 37 11.34 3.98 16.14
CA MET A 37 12.42 4.11 15.18
C MET A 37 11.80 4.32 13.79
N ALA A 38 12.41 5.17 12.97
CA ALA A 38 11.96 5.37 11.60
C ALA A 38 12.19 4.11 10.76
N ASN A 39 11.16 3.71 10.02
CA ASN A 39 11.20 2.72 8.96
C ASN A 39 10.86 3.45 7.65
N PRO A 40 11.85 3.94 6.89
CA PRO A 40 11.64 4.83 5.74
C PRO A 40 11.08 4.11 4.50
N VAL A 41 9.98 3.37 4.65
CA VAL A 41 9.19 2.82 3.54
C VAL A 41 8.30 3.93 3.00
N LEU A 42 8.75 4.55 1.91
CA LEU A 42 8.11 5.72 1.31
C LEU A 42 7.15 5.30 0.19
N TRP A 43 6.00 5.96 0.14
CA TRP A 43 4.99 5.80 -0.91
C TRP A 43 5.22 6.81 -2.03
N PHE A 44 5.45 6.28 -3.23
CA PHE A 44 5.63 7.06 -4.44
C PHE A 44 4.42 6.93 -5.35
N THR A 45 4.08 8.01 -6.06
CA THR A 45 3.04 7.98 -7.08
C THR A 45 3.49 7.17 -8.28
N THR A 46 2.58 6.39 -8.84
CA THR A 46 2.76 5.64 -10.08
C THR A 46 1.56 5.91 -11.00
N PRO A 47 1.77 6.08 -12.31
CA PRO A 47 0.68 6.32 -13.24
C PRO A 47 -0.27 5.11 -13.31
N LEU A 48 -1.55 5.40 -13.54
CA LEU A 48 -2.57 4.40 -13.83
C LEU A 48 -2.77 4.29 -15.34
N VAL A 49 -3.20 3.12 -15.80
CA VAL A 49 -3.67 2.91 -17.17
C VAL A 49 -5.19 3.10 -17.20
N ILE A 50 -5.70 3.83 -18.18
CA ILE A 50 -7.15 3.88 -18.45
C ILE A 50 -7.47 2.75 -19.43
N GLU A 51 -8.13 1.70 -18.95
CA GLU A 51 -8.49 0.55 -19.80
C GLU A 51 -9.69 0.86 -20.69
N SER A 52 -10.66 1.60 -20.15
CA SER A 52 -11.81 2.06 -20.91
C SER A 52 -12.45 3.29 -20.28
N GLN A 53 -13.13 4.08 -21.12
CA GLN A 53 -13.85 5.26 -20.70
C GLN A 53 -15.13 5.40 -21.54
N THR A 54 -16.26 5.44 -20.84
CA THR A 54 -17.57 5.76 -21.41
C THR A 54 -18.07 7.08 -20.84
N ASN A 55 -19.27 7.48 -21.23
CA ASN A 55 -19.91 8.68 -20.67
C ASN A 55 -20.25 8.53 -19.18
N THR A 56 -20.35 7.30 -18.65
CA THR A 56 -20.78 7.02 -17.28
C THR A 56 -19.73 6.34 -16.42
N THR A 57 -18.72 5.71 -17.03
CA THR A 57 -17.80 4.80 -16.34
C THR A 57 -16.38 5.01 -16.85
N ILE A 58 -15.41 5.02 -15.94
CA ILE A 58 -13.98 4.98 -16.27
C ILE A 58 -13.39 3.76 -15.54
N ILE A 59 -12.63 2.93 -16.26
CA ILE A 59 -11.93 1.77 -15.70
C ILE A 59 -10.44 2.10 -15.68
N TYR A 60 -9.87 2.09 -14.48
CA TYR A 60 -8.43 2.27 -14.25
C TYR A 60 -7.81 0.93 -13.87
N SER A 61 -6.58 0.68 -14.32
CA SER A 61 -5.77 -0.43 -13.87
C SER A 61 -4.37 0.00 -13.43
N LEU A 62 -3.84 -0.77 -12.48
CA LEU A 62 -2.49 -0.67 -11.96
C LEU A 62 -1.91 -2.08 -11.93
N THR A 63 -0.84 -2.28 -12.70
CA THR A 63 -0.10 -3.53 -12.74
C THR A 63 1.29 -3.30 -12.19
N ILE A 64 1.69 -4.11 -11.22
CA ILE A 64 3.00 -4.08 -10.58
C ILE A 64 3.61 -5.47 -10.69
N GLU A 65 4.85 -5.53 -11.18
CA GLU A 65 5.64 -6.76 -11.22
C GLU A 65 6.17 -7.12 -9.83
N ASN A 66 6.29 -8.41 -9.55
CA ASN A 66 6.89 -8.87 -8.29
C ASN A 66 8.30 -8.29 -8.13
N PRO A 67 8.63 -7.70 -6.95
CA PRO A 67 9.99 -7.28 -6.67
C PRO A 67 10.93 -8.50 -6.62
N LEU A 68 12.21 -8.28 -6.96
CA LEU A 68 13.24 -9.32 -6.82
C LEU A 68 13.50 -9.68 -5.35
N ASP A 69 13.44 -8.67 -4.47
CA ASP A 69 13.66 -8.80 -3.04
C ASP A 69 12.59 -8.02 -2.27
N GLY A 70 12.17 -8.55 -1.11
CA GLY A 70 11.20 -7.92 -0.22
C GLY A 70 9.76 -7.95 -0.74
N TRP A 71 8.98 -6.94 -0.35
CA TRP A 71 7.59 -6.79 -0.74
C TRP A 71 7.33 -5.41 -1.32
N GLU A 72 6.33 -5.36 -2.18
CA GLU A 72 5.81 -4.13 -2.74
C GLU A 72 4.32 -4.00 -2.42
N GLY A 73 3.98 -2.92 -1.72
CA GLY A 73 2.62 -2.53 -1.40
C GLY A 73 2.14 -1.49 -2.40
N PHE A 74 0.91 -1.61 -2.90
CA PHE A 74 0.33 -0.64 -3.82
C PHE A 74 -1.18 -0.50 -3.62
N PHE A 75 -1.71 0.69 -3.95
CA PHE A 75 -3.14 0.98 -3.93
C PHE A 75 -3.47 2.10 -4.92
N ILE A 76 -4.76 2.31 -5.19
CA ILE A 76 -5.28 3.39 -6.02
C ILE A 76 -6.02 4.39 -5.14
N GLN A 77 -5.76 5.68 -5.32
CA GLN A 77 -6.50 6.78 -4.72
C GLN A 77 -7.28 7.53 -5.79
N VAL A 78 -8.56 7.78 -5.54
CA VAL A 78 -9.46 8.51 -6.43
C VAL A 78 -10.11 9.65 -5.67
N ASN A 79 -10.06 10.85 -6.26
CA ASN A 79 -10.63 12.06 -5.69
C ASN A 79 -11.87 12.47 -6.46
N PHE A 80 -12.96 12.77 -5.76
CA PHE A 80 -14.23 13.25 -6.32
C PHE A 80 -14.58 14.61 -5.75
N PRO A 81 -15.35 15.44 -6.48
CA PRO A 81 -15.89 16.66 -5.90
C PRO A 81 -16.90 16.30 -4.79
N GLY A 82 -16.74 16.93 -3.63
CA GLY A 82 -17.65 16.84 -2.49
C GLY A 82 -18.50 18.12 -2.32
N PRO A 83 -19.41 18.13 -1.33
CA PRO A 83 -20.19 19.31 -0.98
C PRO A 83 -19.32 20.51 -0.60
N ASP A 84 -19.78 21.72 -0.87
CA ASP A 84 -19.13 22.98 -0.46
C ASP A 84 -17.66 23.12 -0.88
N GLY A 85 -17.28 22.52 -2.02
CA GLY A 85 -15.92 22.57 -2.55
C GLY A 85 -14.93 21.63 -1.84
N SER A 86 -15.42 20.73 -0.97
CA SER A 86 -14.60 19.65 -0.40
C SER A 86 -14.19 18.63 -1.46
N VAL A 87 -13.20 17.79 -1.13
CA VAL A 87 -12.78 16.66 -1.94
C VAL A 87 -13.10 15.38 -1.18
N LEU A 88 -13.82 14.47 -1.82
CA LEU A 88 -14.05 13.12 -1.32
C LEU A 88 -12.91 12.23 -1.84
N GLU A 89 -12.11 11.71 -0.93
CA GLU A 89 -11.00 10.81 -1.23
C GLU A 89 -11.42 9.36 -0.96
N LEU A 90 -11.18 8.49 -1.94
CA LEU A 90 -11.40 7.05 -1.84
C LEU A 90 -10.10 6.33 -2.14
N THR A 91 -9.70 5.40 -1.28
CA THR A 91 -8.58 4.49 -1.52
C THR A 91 -9.09 3.07 -1.73
N SER A 92 -8.49 2.35 -2.67
CA SER A 92 -8.63 0.90 -2.72
C SER A 92 -7.96 0.26 -1.49
N GLU A 93 -8.23 -1.02 -1.27
CA GLU A 93 -7.41 -1.81 -0.36
C GLU A 93 -5.95 -1.83 -0.85
N THR A 94 -5.02 -1.84 0.11
CA THR A 94 -3.61 -2.04 -0.19
C THR A 94 -3.37 -3.50 -0.55
N GLN A 95 -2.86 -3.71 -1.76
CA GLN A 95 -2.36 -5.00 -2.21
C GLN A 95 -0.87 -5.10 -1.92
N VAL A 96 -0.38 -6.28 -1.57
CA VAL A 96 1.04 -6.51 -1.29
C VAL A 96 1.51 -7.75 -2.04
N ILE A 97 2.61 -7.60 -2.78
CA ILE A 97 3.21 -8.66 -3.59
C ILE A 97 4.70 -8.84 -3.27
N PRO A 98 5.29 -10.03 -3.49
CA PRO A 98 4.59 -11.28 -3.75
C PRO A 98 3.75 -11.71 -2.53
N ASP A 99 2.75 -12.58 -2.73
CA ASP A 99 1.96 -13.12 -1.62
C ASP A 99 2.73 -14.23 -0.89
N THR A 100 3.81 -13.81 -0.22
CA THR A 100 4.65 -14.63 0.64
C THR A 100 4.75 -13.96 2.00
N TYR A 101 5.11 -14.75 3.00
CA TYR A 101 5.41 -14.27 4.35
C TYR A 101 6.89 -14.50 4.65
N PRO A 102 7.53 -13.61 5.44
CA PRO A 102 8.94 -13.76 5.84
C PRO A 102 9.20 -15.05 6.64
N THR A 103 8.15 -15.61 7.24
CA THR A 103 8.20 -16.82 8.06
C THR A 103 7.12 -17.79 7.58
N GLY A 104 7.41 -19.09 7.66
CA GLY A 104 6.41 -20.13 7.41
C GLY A 104 5.33 -20.19 8.49
N ASP A 105 4.39 -21.12 8.31
CA ASP A 105 3.28 -21.32 9.24
C ASP A 105 3.77 -21.57 10.67
N CYS A 106 3.09 -20.90 11.60
CA CYS A 106 3.43 -20.96 13.02
C CYS A 106 2.84 -22.23 13.66
N HIS A 107 3.69 -23.20 13.98
CA HIS A 107 3.26 -24.50 14.53
C HIS A 107 3.79 -24.84 15.94
N ASN A 108 4.74 -24.09 16.50
CA ASN A 108 5.40 -24.41 17.79
C ASN A 108 5.63 -23.16 18.66
N GLU A 109 5.98 -23.31 19.94
CA GLU A 109 6.27 -22.16 20.82
C GLU A 109 7.36 -21.22 20.29
N GLY A 110 8.27 -21.72 19.45
CA GLY A 110 9.33 -20.92 18.81
C GLY A 110 8.88 -19.97 17.70
N CYS A 111 7.61 -19.99 17.30
CA CYS A 111 7.05 -19.04 16.32
C CYS A 111 6.19 -17.95 16.95
N ALA A 112 6.06 -17.94 18.29
CA ALA A 112 5.47 -16.81 19.00
C ALA A 112 6.36 -15.58 18.79
N GLY A 113 5.88 -14.62 18.01
CA GLY A 113 6.56 -13.36 17.81
C GLY A 113 6.59 -12.59 19.13
N THR A 114 7.77 -12.16 19.57
CA THR A 114 7.86 -11.13 20.60
C THR A 114 7.41 -9.82 19.95
N LEU A 115 6.39 -9.17 20.53
CA LEU A 115 6.01 -7.80 20.15
C LEU A 115 7.27 -6.93 20.25
N VAL A 116 7.81 -6.58 19.10
CA VAL A 116 8.76 -5.49 18.93
C VAL A 116 7.95 -4.25 18.66
#